data_AF-A0A3D1YQ07-F1
#
_entry.id   AF-A0A3D1YQ07-F1
#
_cell.length_a   1.000
_cell.length_b   1.000
_cell.length_c   1.000
_cell.angle_alpha   90.00
_cell.angle_beta   90.00
_cell.angle_gamma   90.00
#
_symmetry.space_group_name_H-M   'P 1'
#
loop_
_entity.id
_entity.type
_entity.pdbx_description
1 polymer ?
#
loop_
_entity_poly.entity_id
_entity_poly.type
_entity_poly.pdbx_seq_one_letter_code
_entity_poly.pdbx_strand_id
1 'polypeptide(L)'
;MRDRPNDDPIRPSQEELDALLISPSIFSFQGVRASLDRRTTLFKRTWLVLMAVTILYLMGWFTGLLKPYMASAVTGLEADYQLHQVRFLLAFILITIGTVALNFDWHVDETFTTMAWIQAYFLVSGVGRQWRTMPEDNLSVTLMYAANLLLILLLLVTLIIEERRLKSSLP
;
A
#
# COMPACT_ATOMS: atom_id res chain seq x y z
N MET A 1 40.05 -62.47 0.27
CA MET A 1 38.84 -61.66 -0.02
C MET A 1 39.02 -60.32 0.68
N ARG A 2 38.74 -59.21 -0.01
CA ARG A 2 39.04 -57.84 0.44
C ARG A 2 37.81 -57.34 1.18
N ASP A 3 37.90 -57.16 2.49
CA ASP A 3 36.79 -56.66 3.31
C ASP A 3 36.48 -55.20 2.93
N ARG A 4 35.21 -54.93 2.62
CA ARG A 4 34.70 -53.59 2.31
C ARG A 4 34.55 -52.82 3.63
N PRO A 5 34.91 -51.53 3.68
CA PRO A 5 34.67 -50.74 4.87
C PRO A 5 33.16 -50.53 5.04
N ASN A 6 32.76 -50.60 6.30
CA ASN A 6 31.42 -50.42 6.84
C ASN A 6 30.79 -49.13 6.28
N ASP A 7 29.75 -49.27 5.44
CA ASP A 7 28.86 -48.16 5.07
C ASP A 7 27.99 -47.85 6.29
N ASP A 8 28.56 -47.11 7.26
CA ASP A 8 27.79 -46.56 8.35
C ASP A 8 26.76 -45.59 7.75
N PRO A 9 25.44 -45.76 8.01
CA PRO A 9 24.44 -44.88 7.47
C PRO A 9 24.69 -43.48 8.01
N ILE A 10 25.01 -42.54 7.11
CA ILE A 10 25.16 -41.11 7.40
C ILE A 10 23.83 -40.64 8.01
N ARG A 11 23.76 -40.61 9.34
CA ARG A 11 22.64 -40.04 10.07
C ARG A 11 22.90 -38.55 10.18
N PRO A 12 21.99 -37.69 9.70
CA PRO A 12 22.15 -36.26 9.82
C PRO A 12 22.35 -35.88 11.29
N SER A 13 23.26 -34.94 11.55
CA SER A 13 23.47 -34.45 12.91
C SER A 13 22.22 -33.68 13.38
N GLN A 14 22.03 -33.54 14.69
CA GLN A 14 20.92 -32.72 15.20
C GLN A 14 21.01 -31.27 14.72
N GLU A 15 22.23 -30.75 14.50
CA GLU A 15 22.44 -29.41 13.95
C GLU A 15 21.99 -29.29 12.49
N GLU A 16 22.18 -30.35 11.67
CA GLU A 16 21.67 -30.40 10.29
C GLU A 16 20.16 -30.56 10.24
N LEU A 17 19.59 -31.36 11.14
CA LEU A 17 18.14 -31.49 11.33
C LEU A 17 17.53 -30.17 11.79
N ASP A 18 18.16 -29.48 12.74
CA ASP A 18 17.73 -28.16 13.20
C ASP A 18 17.89 -27.11 12.10
N ALA A 19 18.95 -27.16 11.28
CA ALA A 19 19.10 -26.29 10.11
C ALA A 19 18.02 -26.53 9.04
N LEU A 20 17.54 -27.77 8.89
CA LEU A 20 16.42 -28.12 7.99
C LEU A 20 15.05 -27.75 8.58
N LEU A 21 14.91 -27.78 9.92
CA LEU A 21 13.69 -27.43 10.64
C LEU A 21 13.58 -25.92 10.93
N ILE A 22 14.70 -25.19 10.90
CA ILE A 22 14.74 -23.76 10.66
C ILE A 22 14.37 -23.57 9.19
N SER A 23 13.12 -23.88 8.83
CA SER A 23 12.51 -23.19 7.72
C SER A 23 12.59 -21.72 8.12
N PRO A 24 13.33 -20.84 7.40
CA PRO A 24 13.19 -19.43 7.64
C PRO A 24 11.70 -19.19 7.44
N SER A 25 10.98 -18.83 8.49
CA SER A 25 9.59 -18.48 8.36
C SER A 25 9.58 -17.13 7.65
N ILE A 26 9.76 -17.15 6.32
CA ILE A 26 9.76 -15.97 5.45
C ILE A 26 8.43 -15.21 5.65
N PHE A 27 7.39 -15.90 6.13
CA PHE A 27 6.06 -15.40 6.42
C PHE A 27 5.59 -15.77 7.83
N SER A 28 6.17 -15.18 8.88
CA SER A 28 5.52 -15.20 10.19
C SER A 28 4.40 -14.15 10.19
N PHE A 29 3.14 -14.57 10.20
CA PHE A 29 2.00 -13.65 10.36
C PHE A 29 2.03 -13.08 11.78
N GLN A 30 2.58 -11.87 11.95
CA GLN A 30 2.59 -11.18 13.25
C GLN A 30 1.22 -10.54 13.55
N GLY A 31 0.43 -10.30 12.50
CA GLY A 31 -0.86 -9.62 12.58
C GLY A 31 -0.70 -8.11 12.72
N VAL A 32 -1.66 -7.34 12.18
CA VAL A 32 -1.61 -5.86 12.14
C VAL A 32 -1.29 -5.25 13.50
N ARG A 33 -1.85 -5.77 14.60
CA ARG A 33 -1.63 -5.21 15.93
C ARG A 33 -0.17 -5.31 16.37
N ALA A 34 0.47 -6.46 16.20
CA ALA A 34 1.85 -6.65 16.63
C ALA A 34 2.84 -5.85 15.76
N SER A 35 2.60 -5.77 14.44
CA SER A 35 3.41 -4.90 13.56
C SER A 35 3.22 -3.42 13.93
N LEU A 36 1.97 -2.99 14.17
CA LEU A 36 1.71 -1.62 14.60
C LEU A 36 2.34 -1.32 15.95
N ASP A 37 2.32 -2.24 16.92
CA ASP A 37 2.82 -1.98 18.28
C ASP A 37 4.31 -1.60 18.33
N ARG A 38 5.10 -2.04 17.35
CA ARG A 38 6.51 -1.65 17.18
C ARG A 38 6.70 -0.26 16.57
N ARG A 39 5.67 0.30 15.94
CA ARG A 39 5.73 1.56 15.19
C ARG A 39 5.33 2.76 16.06
N THR A 40 5.76 3.94 15.63
CA THR A 40 5.50 5.19 16.35
C THR A 40 4.00 5.53 16.41
N THR A 41 3.60 6.33 17.39
CA THR A 41 2.22 6.83 17.50
C THR A 41 1.80 7.61 16.26
N LEU A 42 2.72 8.35 15.62
CA LEU A 42 2.46 9.08 14.39
C LEU A 42 2.18 8.13 13.23
N PHE A 43 2.97 7.06 13.09
CA PHE A 43 2.71 6.03 12.09
C PHE A 43 1.31 5.43 12.26
N LYS A 44 0.97 5.00 13.50
CA LYS A 44 -0.34 4.39 13.81
C LYS A 44 -1.50 5.30 13.42
N ARG A 45 -1.44 6.58 13.80
CA ARG A 45 -2.48 7.57 13.48
C ARG A 45 -2.59 7.81 11.98
N THR A 46 -1.45 7.96 11.31
CA THR A 46 -1.40 8.20 9.85
C THR A 46 -1.99 7.01 9.09
N TRP A 47 -1.66 5.79 9.50
CA TRP A 47 -2.20 4.57 8.92
C TRP A 47 -3.73 4.49 9.10
N LEU A 48 -4.22 4.76 10.31
CA LEU A 48 -5.66 4.78 10.59
C LEU A 48 -6.40 5.84 9.75
N VAL A 49 -5.84 7.04 9.60
CA VAL A 49 -6.42 8.10 8.76
C VAL A 49 -6.43 7.66 7.29
N LEU A 50 -5.35 7.08 6.79
CA LEU A 50 -5.27 6.57 5.41
C LEU A 50 -6.32 5.50 5.15
N MET A 51 -6.46 4.54 6.06
CA MET A 51 -7.49 3.50 5.99
C MET A 51 -8.90 4.09 6.03
N ALA A 52 -9.16 5.02 6.96
CA ALA A 52 -10.47 5.66 7.09
C ALA A 52 -10.86 6.45 5.84
N VAL A 53 -9.97 7.31 5.33
CA VAL A 53 -10.19 8.09 4.10
C VAL A 53 -10.49 7.17 2.93
N THR A 54 -9.73 6.07 2.81
CA THR A 54 -9.90 5.18 1.67
C THR A 54 -11.14 4.32 1.77
N ILE A 55 -11.50 3.83 2.97
CA ILE A 55 -12.77 3.12 3.19
C ILE A 55 -13.96 4.05 2.90
N LEU A 56 -13.92 5.30 3.37
CA LEU A 56 -14.96 6.28 3.08
C LEU A 56 -15.07 6.54 1.56
N TYR A 57 -13.94 6.62 0.86
CA TYR A 57 -13.91 6.75 -0.59
C TYR A 57 -14.52 5.51 -1.28
N LEU A 58 -14.18 4.30 -0.84
CA LEU A 58 -14.78 3.04 -1.31
C LEU A 58 -16.29 3.02 -1.11
N MET A 59 -16.77 3.37 0.10
CA MET A 59 -18.19 3.44 0.40
C MET A 59 -18.90 4.49 -0.45
N GLY A 60 -18.31 5.68 -0.62
CA GLY A 60 -18.85 6.75 -1.45
C GLY A 60 -18.99 6.34 -2.93
N TRP A 61 -18.09 5.51 -3.42
CA TRP A 61 -18.18 4.94 -4.77
C TRP A 61 -19.32 3.93 -4.87
N PHE A 62 -19.36 2.92 -3.99
CA PHE A 62 -20.37 1.85 -4.05
C PHE A 62 -21.80 2.36 -3.83
N THR A 63 -21.97 3.40 -3.00
CA THR A 63 -23.26 4.07 -2.79
C THR A 63 -23.65 5.02 -3.92
N GLY A 64 -22.73 5.31 -4.85
CA GLY A 64 -22.93 6.28 -5.91
C GLY A 64 -22.87 7.74 -5.45
N LEU A 65 -22.62 8.00 -4.16
CA LEU A 65 -22.50 9.36 -3.59
C LEU A 65 -21.44 10.21 -4.27
N LEU A 66 -20.37 9.57 -4.77
CA LEU A 66 -19.30 10.28 -5.47
C LEU A 66 -19.66 10.69 -6.90
N LYS A 67 -20.69 10.10 -7.52
CA LYS A 67 -20.99 10.30 -8.96
C LYS A 67 -21.11 11.78 -9.36
N PRO A 68 -21.86 12.64 -8.64
CA PRO A 68 -22.00 14.06 -9.01
C PRO A 68 -20.69 14.85 -8.92
N TYR A 69 -19.71 14.36 -8.14
CA TYR A 69 -18.45 15.04 -7.87
C TYR A 69 -17.30 14.52 -8.76
N MET A 70 -17.58 13.62 -9.69
CA MET A 70 -16.59 13.09 -10.63
C MET A 70 -16.41 14.03 -11.82
N ALA A 71 -15.19 14.03 -12.38
CA ALA A 71 -14.91 14.74 -13.63
C ALA A 71 -15.91 14.38 -14.73
N SER A 72 -16.28 13.10 -14.85
CA SER A 72 -17.24 12.63 -15.85
C SER A 72 -18.64 13.22 -15.71
N ALA A 73 -19.07 13.60 -14.50
CA ALA A 73 -20.37 14.25 -14.30
C ALA A 73 -20.38 15.69 -14.82
N VAL A 74 -19.20 16.33 -14.88
CA VAL A 74 -19.03 17.69 -15.36
C VAL A 74 -18.69 17.72 -16.85
N THR A 75 -17.79 16.85 -17.30
CA THR A 75 -17.32 16.81 -18.69
C THR A 75 -18.25 16.03 -19.61
N GLY A 76 -19.08 15.12 -19.07
CA GLY A 76 -19.90 14.20 -19.85
C GLY A 76 -19.09 13.14 -20.61
N LEU A 77 -17.77 13.06 -20.39
CA LEU A 77 -16.89 12.14 -21.12
C LEU A 77 -16.82 10.78 -20.42
N GLU A 78 -17.18 9.71 -21.15
CA GLU A 78 -17.07 8.33 -20.67
C GLU A 78 -15.63 7.95 -20.28
N ALA A 79 -14.63 8.50 -20.99
CA ALA A 79 -13.23 8.27 -20.68
C ALA A 79 -12.84 8.76 -19.26
N ASP A 80 -13.47 9.82 -18.75
CA ASP A 80 -13.21 10.30 -17.38
C ASP A 80 -13.79 9.36 -16.32
N TYR A 81 -14.90 8.69 -16.65
CA TYR A 81 -15.52 7.70 -15.79
C TYR A 81 -14.68 6.42 -15.73
N GLN A 82 -14.23 5.92 -16.88
CA GLN A 82 -13.34 4.75 -16.96
C GLN A 82 -12.01 4.99 -16.23
N LEU A 83 -11.42 6.18 -16.40
CA LEU A 83 -10.17 6.54 -15.71
C LEU A 83 -10.37 6.59 -14.18
N HIS A 84 -11.54 7.07 -13.72
CA HIS A 84 -11.90 7.00 -12.32
C HIS A 84 -12.00 5.55 -11.82
N GLN A 85 -12.63 4.65 -12.58
CA GLN A 85 -12.76 3.23 -12.23
C GLN A 85 -11.41 2.53 -12.10
N VAL A 86 -10.48 2.78 -13.04
CA VAL A 86 -9.13 2.22 -12.98
C VAL A 86 -8.40 2.70 -11.73
N ARG A 87 -8.46 4.00 -11.43
CA ARG A 87 -7.84 4.57 -10.22
C ARG A 87 -8.47 3.99 -8.95
N PHE A 88 -9.79 3.79 -8.94
CA PHE A 88 -10.51 3.18 -7.84
C PHE A 88 -10.04 1.75 -7.57
N LEU A 89 -9.97 0.91 -8.61
CA LEU A 89 -9.49 -0.46 -8.50
C LEU A 89 -8.03 -0.50 -8.02
N LEU A 90 -7.18 0.37 -8.55
CA LEU A 90 -5.79 0.47 -8.11
C LEU A 90 -5.69 0.88 -6.64
N ALA A 91 -6.47 1.87 -6.18
CA ALA A 91 -6.50 2.25 -4.77
C ALA A 91 -6.87 1.07 -3.85
N PHE A 92 -7.84 0.25 -4.25
CA PHE A 92 -8.21 -0.96 -3.53
C PHE A 92 -7.08 -2.00 -3.47
N ILE A 93 -6.43 -2.25 -4.60
CA ILE A 93 -5.29 -3.17 -4.69
C ILE A 93 -4.14 -2.68 -3.80
N LEU A 94 -3.81 -1.39 -3.89
CA LEU A 94 -2.73 -0.80 -3.11
C LEU A 94 -3.01 -0.90 -1.60
N ILE A 95 -4.23 -0.61 -1.14
CA ILE A 95 -4.58 -0.82 0.27
C ILE A 95 -4.44 -2.27 0.70
N THR A 96 -4.88 -3.20 -0.14
CA THR A 96 -4.78 -4.63 0.16
C THR A 96 -3.32 -5.04 0.31
N ILE A 97 -2.46 -4.67 -0.65
CA ILE A 97 -1.02 -4.94 -0.60
C ILE A 97 -0.36 -4.26 0.60
N GLY A 98 -0.70 -3.01 0.90
CA GLY A 98 -0.13 -2.27 2.03
C GLY A 98 -0.52 -2.87 3.37
N THR A 99 -1.77 -3.33 3.49
CA THR A 99 -2.25 -4.04 4.67
C THR A 99 -1.55 -5.39 4.81
N VAL A 100 -1.35 -6.12 3.71
CA VAL A 100 -0.59 -7.39 3.71
C VAL A 100 0.86 -7.14 4.12
N ALA A 101 1.54 -6.17 3.52
CA ALA A 101 2.92 -5.80 3.86
C ALA A 101 3.06 -5.49 5.36
N LEU A 102 2.12 -4.75 5.94
CA LEU A 102 2.09 -4.51 7.39
C LEU A 102 1.79 -5.76 8.22
N ASN A 103 0.89 -6.64 7.80
CA ASN A 103 0.59 -7.88 8.54
C ASN A 103 1.80 -8.81 8.68
N PHE A 104 2.66 -8.81 7.68
CA PHE A 104 3.89 -9.61 7.65
C PHE A 104 5.14 -8.82 8.05
N ASP A 105 5.01 -7.51 8.32
CA ASP A 105 6.12 -6.58 8.54
C ASP A 105 7.21 -6.70 7.45
N TRP A 106 6.77 -6.90 6.20
CA TRP A 106 7.61 -7.31 5.08
C TRP A 106 7.55 -6.27 3.96
N HIS A 107 8.72 -5.75 3.55
CA HIS A 107 8.86 -4.75 2.49
C HIS A 107 7.93 -3.53 2.64
N VAL A 108 7.69 -3.07 3.87
CA VAL A 108 6.71 -2.01 4.13
C VAL A 108 7.13 -0.67 3.51
N ASP A 109 8.40 -0.29 3.63
CA ASP A 109 8.95 0.93 3.02
C ASP A 109 8.86 0.89 1.49
N GLU A 110 9.28 -0.22 0.88
CA GLU A 110 9.28 -0.44 -0.57
C GLU A 110 7.85 -0.40 -1.12
N THR A 111 6.92 -1.04 -0.39
CA THR A 111 5.49 -1.09 -0.72
C THR A 111 4.88 0.30 -0.68
N PHE A 112 5.08 1.07 0.39
CA PHE A 112 4.54 2.43 0.48
C PHE A 112 5.23 3.41 -0.47
N THR A 113 6.54 3.26 -0.70
CA THR A 113 7.27 4.06 -1.69
C THR A 113 6.69 3.84 -3.09
N THR A 114 6.39 2.60 -3.47
CA THR A 114 5.74 2.27 -4.74
C THR A 114 4.34 2.89 -4.83
N MET A 115 3.55 2.80 -3.76
CA MET A 115 2.23 3.44 -3.70
C MET A 115 2.32 4.96 -3.85
N ALA A 116 3.29 5.60 -3.20
CA ALA A 116 3.49 7.04 -3.29
C ALA A 116 3.83 7.47 -4.72
N TRP A 117 4.63 6.70 -5.46
CA TRP A 117 4.93 6.97 -6.87
C TRP A 117 3.70 6.83 -7.76
N ILE A 118 2.91 5.77 -7.60
CA ILE A 118 1.65 5.59 -8.33
C ILE A 118 0.69 6.75 -8.02
N GLN A 119 0.61 7.15 -6.76
CA GLN A 119 -0.22 8.27 -6.31
C GLN A 119 0.25 9.60 -6.90
N ALA A 120 1.56 9.86 -6.94
CA ALA A 120 2.15 11.04 -7.55
C ALA A 120 1.90 11.08 -9.07
N TYR A 121 1.97 9.93 -9.75
CA TYR A 121 1.58 9.81 -11.16
C TYR A 121 0.13 10.23 -11.36
N PHE A 122 -0.81 9.74 -10.56
CA PHE A 122 -2.23 10.12 -10.67
C PHE A 122 -2.50 11.58 -10.32
N LEU A 123 -1.73 12.14 -9.39
CA LEU A 123 -1.79 13.55 -9.05
C LEU A 123 -1.40 14.40 -10.27
N VAL A 124 -0.22 14.17 -10.84
CA VAL A 124 0.27 14.99 -11.96
C VAL A 124 -0.58 14.77 -13.22
N SER A 125 -0.78 13.52 -13.63
CA SER A 125 -1.51 13.19 -14.86
C SER A 125 -2.99 13.53 -14.76
N GLY A 126 -3.63 13.25 -13.62
CA GLY A 126 -5.04 13.49 -13.41
C GLY A 126 -5.38 14.97 -13.25
N VAL A 127 -4.57 15.73 -12.50
CA VAL A 127 -4.76 17.18 -12.39
C VAL A 127 -4.49 17.85 -13.73
N GLY A 128 -3.43 17.45 -14.45
CA GLY A 128 -3.16 17.99 -15.79
C GLY A 128 -4.28 17.73 -16.79
N ARG A 129 -4.87 16.52 -16.76
CA ARG A 129 -6.05 16.20 -17.58
C ARG A 129 -7.25 17.05 -17.19
N GLN A 130 -7.62 17.10 -15.91
CA GLN A 130 -8.75 17.91 -15.45
C GLN A 130 -8.55 19.38 -15.79
N TRP A 131 -7.37 19.94 -15.57
CA TRP A 131 -7.05 21.32 -15.92
C TRP A 131 -7.33 21.64 -17.40
N ARG A 132 -7.11 20.68 -18.30
CA ARG A 132 -7.35 20.84 -19.74
C ARG A 132 -8.82 20.63 -20.14
N THR A 133 -9.55 19.76 -19.45
CA THR A 133 -10.89 19.31 -19.86
C THR A 133 -12.03 19.89 -19.04
N MET A 134 -11.76 20.49 -17.87
CA MET A 134 -12.79 21.11 -17.04
C MET A 134 -13.26 22.43 -17.65
N PRO A 135 -14.58 22.70 -17.67
CA PRO A 135 -15.09 24.05 -17.89
C PRO A 135 -14.59 25.01 -16.80
N GLU A 136 -14.35 26.27 -17.16
CA GLU A 136 -13.73 27.30 -16.28
C GLU A 136 -14.47 27.48 -14.95
N ASP A 137 -15.80 27.33 -14.95
CA ASP A 137 -16.65 27.50 -13.75
C ASP A 137 -16.52 26.36 -12.72
N ASN A 138 -15.82 25.27 -13.04
CA ASN A 138 -15.76 24.06 -12.22
C ASN A 138 -14.42 23.85 -11.51
N LEU A 139 -13.69 24.93 -11.24
CA LEU A 139 -12.40 24.90 -10.55
C LEU A 139 -12.47 24.16 -9.20
N SER A 140 -13.59 24.28 -8.49
CA SER A 140 -13.80 23.61 -7.19
C SER A 140 -13.64 22.09 -7.26
N VAL A 141 -14.09 21.45 -8.35
CA VAL A 141 -13.99 20.00 -8.56
C VAL A 141 -12.54 19.60 -8.81
N THR A 142 -11.79 20.37 -9.59
CA THR A 142 -10.35 20.17 -9.82
C THR A 142 -9.56 20.34 -8.52
N LEU A 143 -9.90 21.35 -7.71
CA LEU A 143 -9.25 21.57 -6.41
C LEU A 143 -9.56 20.46 -5.41
N MET A 144 -10.82 20.00 -5.32
CA MET A 144 -11.19 18.87 -4.46
C MET A 144 -10.48 17.59 -4.87
N TYR A 145 -10.38 17.33 -6.17
CA TYR A 145 -9.63 16.20 -6.70
C TYR A 145 -8.14 16.26 -6.34
N ALA A 146 -7.48 17.40 -6.61
CA ALA A 146 -6.07 17.60 -6.30
C ALA A 146 -5.82 17.49 -4.78
N ALA A 147 -6.67 18.10 -3.96
CA ALA A 147 -6.57 18.07 -2.51
C ALA A 147 -6.69 16.64 -1.96
N ASN A 148 -7.62 15.83 -2.47
CA ASN A 148 -7.75 14.43 -2.06
C ASN A 148 -6.49 13.62 -2.40
N LEU A 149 -5.95 13.79 -3.62
CA LEU A 149 -4.75 13.07 -4.02
C LEU A 149 -3.51 13.52 -3.24
N LEU A 150 -3.37 14.82 -2.97
CA LEU A 150 -2.33 15.39 -2.14
C LEU A 150 -2.40 14.89 -0.71
N LEU A 151 -3.59 14.84 -0.11
CA LEU A 151 -3.80 14.30 1.23
C LEU A 151 -3.29 12.85 1.32
N ILE A 152 -3.70 12.00 0.39
CA ILE A 152 -3.25 10.59 0.35
C ILE A 152 -1.73 10.51 0.18
N LEU A 153 -1.15 11.32 -0.70
CA LEU A 153 0.30 11.35 -0.91
C LEU A 153 1.05 11.78 0.36
N LEU A 154 0.57 12.81 1.07
CA LEU A 154 1.15 13.27 2.33
C LEU A 154 1.08 12.20 3.42
N LEU A 155 -0.03 11.47 3.50
CA LEU A 155 -0.17 10.34 4.43
C LEU A 155 0.84 9.23 4.08
N LEU A 156 0.97 8.86 2.81
CA LEU A 156 1.96 7.86 2.37
C LEU A 156 3.39 8.29 2.66
N VAL A 157 3.77 9.54 2.34
CA VAL A 157 5.10 10.08 2.64
C VAL A 157 5.38 10.06 4.15
N THR A 158 4.39 10.41 4.97
CA THR A 158 4.52 10.36 6.43
C THR A 158 4.77 8.92 6.91
N LEU A 159 4.04 7.94 6.37
CA LEU A 159 4.26 6.52 6.69
C LEU A 159 5.67 6.05 6.30
N ILE A 160 6.15 6.45 5.12
CA ILE A 160 7.49 6.13 4.62
C ILE A 160 8.57 6.73 5.54
N ILE A 161 8.45 8.01 5.89
CA ILE A 161 9.42 8.69 6.76
C ILE A 161 9.49 7.99 8.12
N GLU A 162 8.33 7.73 8.73
CA GLU A 162 8.26 7.07 10.03
C GLU A 162 8.79 5.62 9.97
N GLU A 163 8.56 4.91 8.88
CA GLU A 163 9.11 3.57 8.68
C GLU A 163 10.63 3.58 8.55
N ARG A 164 11.18 4.50 7.76
CA ARG A 164 12.63 4.63 7.60
C ARG A 164 13.32 5.04 8.90
N ARG A 165 12.67 5.90 9.70
CA ARG A 165 13.13 6.25 11.05
C ARG A 165 13.20 5.02 11.94
N LEU A 166 12.16 4.19 11.94
CA LEU A 166 12.15 2.93 12.70
C LEU A 166 13.30 2.02 12.27
N LYS A 167 13.45 1.76 10.96
CA LYS A 167 14.55 0.94 10.42
C LYS A 167 15.94 1.48 10.78
N SER A 168 16.13 2.80 10.78
CA SER A 168 17.40 3.44 11.15
C SER A 168 17.73 3.39 12.65
N SER A 169 16.73 3.12 13.49
CA SER A 169 16.88 3.04 14.95
C SER A 169 17.10 1.62 15.47
N LEU A 170 16.99 0.61 14.60
CA LEU A 170 17.29 -0.78 14.93
C LEU A 170 18.82 -1.01 14.88
N PRO A 171 19.39 -1.73 15.86
CA PRO A 171 20.83 -2.01 15.93
C PRO A 171 21.32 -2.96 14.84
#